data_AF-A0A315EBL9-F1
#
_entry.id   AF-A0A315EBL9-F1
#
_cell.length_a   1.000
_cell.length_b   1.000
_cell.length_c   1.000
_cell.angle_alpha   90.00
_cell.angle_beta   90.00
_cell.angle_gamma   90.00
#
_symmetry.space_group_name_H-M   'P 1'
#
loop_
_entity.id
_entity.type
_entity.pdbx_description
1 polymer ?
#
loop_
_entity_poly.entity_id
_entity_poly.type
_entity_poly.pdbx_seq_one_letter_code
_entity_poly.pdbx_strand_id
1 'polypeptide(L)'
;MESGAARARRRFTQTPAKVSVRWNLRPLTYAIFEAWFKHEAKEGAEWFDIELLGGIGMATHQARFTKAYQAKLVRKNQWEVTGELEIRNRPTLTQGALGILLDSELEDLQQSADNFDILINQHLPTENW
;
A
#
# COMPACT_ATOMS: atom_id res chain seq x y z
N MET A 1 38.15 17.97 24.80
CA MET A 1 37.50 16.67 24.54
C MET A 1 36.21 16.96 23.79
N GLU A 2 36.29 17.09 22.48
CA GLU A 2 35.17 17.51 21.63
C GLU A 2 34.29 16.29 21.35
N SER A 3 33.19 16.15 22.09
CA SER A 3 32.21 15.09 21.88
C SER A 3 31.41 15.41 20.62
N GLY A 4 31.78 14.83 19.49
CA GLY A 4 31.01 14.91 18.26
C GLY A 4 29.54 14.51 18.48
N ALA A 5 28.62 15.20 17.79
CA ALA A 5 27.18 15.02 17.94
C ALA A 5 26.77 13.54 17.85
N ALA A 6 25.96 13.09 18.81
CA ALA A 6 25.49 11.71 18.88
C ALA A 6 24.72 11.33 17.60
N ARG A 7 25.31 10.44 16.79
CA ARG A 7 24.65 9.88 15.59
C ARG A 7 23.66 8.81 16.03
N ALA A 8 22.37 9.15 16.04
CA ALA A 8 21.32 8.17 16.21
C ALA A 8 21.24 7.28 14.96
N ARG A 9 21.62 6.00 15.08
CA ARG A 9 21.51 5.02 14.00
C ARG A 9 20.09 4.47 13.98
N ARG A 10 19.31 4.75 12.92
CA ARG A 10 18.04 4.05 12.70
C ARG A 10 18.34 2.57 12.47
N ARG A 11 18.06 1.73 13.49
CA ARG A 11 18.26 0.27 13.42
C ARG A 11 17.29 -0.42 12.45
N PHE A 12 16.14 0.18 12.20
CA PHE A 12 15.15 -0.29 11.23
C PHE A 12 14.78 0.85 10.28
N THR A 13 14.85 0.59 8.99
CA THR A 13 14.50 1.56 7.94
C THR A 13 12.99 1.76 7.83
N GLN A 14 12.20 0.79 8.31
CA GLN A 14 10.75 0.85 8.38
C GLN A 14 10.26 0.28 9.72
N THR A 15 9.47 1.07 10.44
CA THR A 15 8.70 0.58 11.58
C THR A 15 7.53 -0.26 11.04
N PRO A 16 7.37 -1.53 11.47
CA PRO A 16 6.21 -2.33 11.10
C PRO A 16 4.92 -1.59 11.47
N ALA A 17 4.03 -1.43 10.50
CA ALA A 17 2.74 -0.80 10.73
C ALA A 17 1.66 -1.86 10.89
N LYS A 18 0.63 -1.52 11.64
CA LYS A 18 -0.56 -2.36 11.79
C LYS A 18 -1.71 -1.73 11.01
N VAL A 19 -2.42 -2.54 10.24
CA VAL A 19 -3.61 -2.12 9.50
C VAL A 19 -4.76 -3.06 9.78
N SER A 20 -5.96 -2.51 9.95
CA SER A 20 -7.19 -3.29 10.07
C SER A 20 -7.78 -3.48 8.68
N VAL A 21 -8.16 -4.72 8.37
CA VAL A 21 -8.74 -5.11 7.09
C VAL A 21 -10.12 -5.70 7.31
N ARG A 22 -11.01 -5.49 6.33
CA ARG A 22 -12.35 -6.06 6.27
C ARG A 22 -12.64 -6.52 4.85
N TRP A 23 -13.02 -7.78 4.69
CA TRP A 23 -13.47 -8.35 3.43
C TRP A 23 -14.91 -8.83 3.55
N ASN A 24 -15.69 -8.58 2.49
CA ASN A 24 -17.03 -9.13 2.34
C ASN A 24 -16.97 -10.27 1.32
N LEU A 25 -16.98 -11.51 1.81
CA LEU A 25 -16.80 -12.72 1.00
C LEU A 25 -18.11 -13.50 0.79
N ARG A 26 -18.33 -13.99 -0.43
CA ARG A 26 -19.37 -14.98 -0.73
C ARG A 26 -18.96 -16.36 -0.19
N PRO A 27 -19.88 -17.34 -0.04
CA PRO A 27 -19.58 -18.60 0.65
C PRO A 27 -18.39 -19.37 0.06
N LEU A 28 -18.29 -19.47 -1.26
CA LEU A 28 -17.15 -20.14 -1.91
C LEU A 28 -15.83 -19.40 -1.65
N THR A 29 -15.82 -18.07 -1.80
CA THR A 29 -14.62 -17.25 -1.54
C THR A 29 -14.21 -17.31 -0.06
N TYR A 30 -15.19 -17.37 0.85
CA TYR A 30 -14.92 -17.56 2.28
C TYR A 30 -14.27 -18.92 2.55
N ALA A 31 -14.78 -20.01 1.98
CA ALA A 31 -14.17 -21.33 2.11
C ALA A 31 -12.73 -21.38 1.55
N ILE A 32 -12.49 -20.69 0.42
CA ILE A 32 -11.13 -20.55 -0.15
C ILE A 32 -10.23 -19.78 0.82
N PHE A 33 -10.73 -18.68 1.40
CA PHE A 33 -9.99 -17.90 2.40
C PHE A 33 -9.64 -18.75 3.63
N GLU A 34 -10.57 -19.57 4.14
CA GLU A 34 -10.32 -20.46 5.28
C GLU A 34 -9.21 -21.48 4.97
N ALA A 35 -9.27 -22.11 3.80
CA ALA A 35 -8.25 -23.07 3.36
C ALA A 35 -6.89 -22.39 3.18
N TRP A 36 -6.85 -21.24 2.48
CA TRP A 36 -5.63 -20.46 2.30
C TRP A 36 -5.03 -20.01 3.65
N PHE A 37 -5.85 -19.53 4.58
CA PHE A 37 -5.37 -19.08 5.88
C PHE A 37 -4.72 -20.23 6.67
N LYS A 38 -5.32 -21.42 6.61
CA LYS A 38 -4.80 -22.62 7.27
C LYS A 38 -3.51 -23.12 6.63
N HIS A 39 -3.49 -23.23 5.31
CA HIS A 39 -2.43 -23.97 4.59
C HIS A 39 -1.28 -23.07 4.13
N GLU A 40 -1.59 -21.90 3.57
CA GLU A 40 -0.60 -20.99 2.97
C GLU A 40 -0.15 -19.93 3.98
N ALA A 41 -1.10 -19.27 4.67
CA ALA A 41 -0.77 -18.27 5.68
C ALA A 41 -0.29 -18.89 7.00
N LYS A 42 -0.32 -20.23 7.13
CA LYS A 42 0.01 -21.02 8.34
C LYS A 42 -0.60 -20.43 9.60
N GLU A 43 -1.92 -20.29 9.58
CA GLU A 43 -2.70 -19.70 10.67
C GLU A 43 -2.31 -18.25 11.01
N GLY A 44 -1.78 -17.53 10.01
CA GLY A 44 -1.37 -16.13 10.12
C GLY A 44 0.11 -15.91 10.42
N ALA A 45 0.90 -16.97 10.59
CA ALA A 45 2.32 -16.88 10.90
C ALA A 45 3.19 -16.48 9.69
N GLU A 46 2.76 -16.82 8.47
CA GLU A 46 3.52 -16.54 7.25
C GLU A 46 3.26 -15.17 6.66
N TRP A 47 4.28 -14.65 5.98
CA TRP A 47 4.17 -13.43 5.17
C TRP A 47 3.56 -13.74 3.81
N PHE A 48 2.68 -12.88 3.35
CA PHE A 48 2.04 -12.96 2.05
C PHE A 48 1.94 -11.58 1.40
N ASP A 49 1.84 -11.55 0.08
CA ASP A 49 1.63 -10.32 -0.67
C ASP A 49 0.13 -9.97 -0.72
N ILE A 50 -0.19 -8.69 -0.49
CA ILE A 50 -1.54 -8.16 -0.57
C ILE A 50 -1.51 -6.74 -1.10
N GLU A 51 -2.44 -6.41 -2.00
CA GLU A 51 -2.65 -5.04 -2.42
C GLU A 51 -3.47 -4.29 -1.36
N LEU A 52 -2.92 -3.18 -0.86
CA LEU A 52 -3.62 -2.28 0.06
C LEU A 52 -3.58 -0.86 -0.47
N LEU A 53 -4.61 -0.10 -0.12
CA LEU A 53 -4.66 1.32 -0.42
C LEU A 53 -3.72 2.06 0.54
N GLY A 54 -2.68 2.69 -0.02
CA GLY A 54 -1.76 3.57 0.67
C GLY A 54 -1.84 5.01 0.17
N GLY A 55 -0.94 5.87 0.67
CA GLY A 55 -0.89 7.29 0.29
C GLY A 55 -0.52 7.54 -1.18
N ILE A 56 0.11 6.58 -1.84
CA ILE A 56 0.46 6.63 -3.27
C ILE A 56 -0.53 5.84 -4.15
N GLY A 57 -1.68 5.47 -3.59
CA GLY A 57 -2.66 4.59 -4.25
C GLY A 57 -2.53 3.12 -3.85
N MET A 58 -3.08 2.23 -4.68
CA MET A 58 -2.99 0.78 -4.46
C MET A 58 -1.57 0.31 -4.68
N ALA A 59 -1.01 -0.40 -3.70
CA ALA A 59 0.32 -0.96 -3.80
C ALA A 59 0.39 -2.34 -3.14
N THR A 60 1.28 -3.18 -3.65
CA THR A 60 1.59 -4.47 -3.03
C THR A 60 2.38 -4.26 -1.75
N HIS A 61 1.93 -4.90 -0.69
CA HIS A 61 2.59 -4.95 0.60
C HIS A 61 2.83 -6.40 0.99
N GLN A 62 3.94 -6.64 1.70
CA GLN A 62 4.09 -7.86 2.46
C GLN A 62 3.39 -7.70 3.81
N ALA A 63 2.44 -8.59 4.07
CA ALA A 63 1.64 -8.61 5.26
C ALA A 63 1.70 -9.97 5.95
N ARG A 64 1.46 -9.97 7.26
CA ARG A 64 1.09 -11.18 8.01
C ARG A 64 0.04 -10.83 9.04
N PHE A 65 -0.74 -11.80 9.48
CA PHE A 65 -1.71 -11.57 10.54
C PHE A 65 -0.99 -11.42 11.89
N THR A 66 -1.43 -10.45 12.70
CA THR A 66 -0.93 -10.32 14.08
C THR A 66 -1.71 -11.18 15.07
N LYS A 67 -2.93 -11.57 14.68
CA LYS A 67 -3.91 -12.34 15.44
C LYS A 67 -4.80 -13.13 14.47
N ALA A 68 -5.48 -14.16 14.96
CA ALA A 68 -6.50 -14.85 14.19
C ALA A 68 -7.56 -13.87 13.66
N TYR A 69 -8.05 -14.11 12.43
CA TYR A 69 -9.15 -13.34 11.87
C TYR A 69 -10.47 -13.65 12.59
N GLN A 70 -11.44 -12.77 12.44
CA GLN A 70 -12.82 -12.98 12.89
C GLN A 70 -13.72 -13.00 11.68
N ALA A 71 -14.73 -13.88 11.69
CA ALA A 71 -15.72 -13.97 10.63
C ALA A 71 -17.12 -14.02 11.22
N LYS A 72 -18.06 -13.31 10.59
CA LYS A 72 -19.49 -13.40 10.92
C LYS A 72 -20.34 -13.38 9.66
N LEU A 73 -21.45 -14.11 9.70
CA LEU A 73 -22.45 -14.08 8.63
C LEU A 73 -23.28 -12.81 8.78
N VAL A 74 -23.16 -11.87 7.85
CA VAL A 74 -23.89 -10.58 7.88
C VAL A 74 -25.19 -10.59 7.08
N ARG A 75 -25.30 -11.49 6.09
CA ARG A 75 -26.52 -11.75 5.29
C ARG A 75 -26.53 -13.21 4.87
N LYS A 76 -27.65 -13.67 4.30
CA LYS A 76 -27.91 -15.08 3.94
C LYS A 76 -26.75 -15.80 3.21
N ASN A 77 -25.93 -15.09 2.45
CA ASN A 77 -24.75 -15.63 1.74
C ASN A 77 -23.57 -14.63 1.73
N GLN A 78 -23.36 -13.90 2.81
CA GLN A 78 -22.30 -12.90 2.88
C GLN A 78 -21.59 -13.00 4.22
N TRP A 79 -20.29 -13.29 4.17
CA TRP A 79 -19.40 -13.32 5.32
C TRP A 79 -18.63 -12.00 5.39
N GLU A 80 -18.63 -11.37 6.56
CA GLU A 80 -17.72 -10.27 6.88
C GLU A 80 -16.53 -10.89 7.64
N VAL A 81 -15.34 -10.80 7.05
CA VAL A 81 -14.08 -11.25 7.62
C VAL A 81 -13.26 -10.03 8.00
N THR A 82 -12.79 -9.97 9.25
CA THR A 82 -11.96 -8.87 9.76
C THR A 82 -10.66 -9.39 10.35
N GLY A 83 -9.57 -8.64 10.17
CA GLY A 83 -8.26 -8.99 10.71
C GLY A 83 -7.39 -7.77 10.98
N GLU A 84 -6.29 -7.99 11.72
CA GLU A 84 -5.20 -7.02 11.89
C GLU A 84 -3.96 -7.60 11.22
N LEU A 85 -3.36 -6.83 10.31
CA LEU A 85 -2.15 -7.21 9.58
C LEU A 85 -0.97 -6.34 10.04
N GLU A 86 0.17 -6.98 10.28
CA GLU A 86 1.46 -6.30 10.31
C GLU A 86 1.96 -6.19 8.87
N ILE A 87 2.26 -4.97 8.42
CA ILE A 87 2.75 -4.71 7.07
C ILE A 87 4.19 -4.20 7.08
N ARG A 88 4.93 -4.63 6.07
CA ARG A 88 6.28 -4.18 5.73
C ARG A 88 6.29 -3.72 4.28
N ASN A 89 7.32 -2.96 3.93
CA ASN A 89 7.46 -2.34 2.61
C ASN A 89 6.23 -1.48 2.29
N ARG A 90 6.08 -0.38 3.03
CA ARG A 90 5.12 0.67 2.66
C ARG A 90 5.77 1.59 1.64
N PRO A 91 5.49 1.43 0.33
CA PRO A 91 5.97 2.39 -0.63
C PRO A 91 5.37 3.76 -0.32
N THR A 92 6.21 4.76 -0.47
CA THR A 92 5.92 6.17 -0.24
C THR A 92 6.60 6.95 -1.35
N LEU A 93 6.33 8.26 -1.43
CA LEU A 93 7.04 9.15 -2.33
C LEU A 93 8.56 8.93 -2.20
N THR A 94 9.22 8.82 -3.36
CA THR A 94 10.67 8.76 -3.41
C THR A 94 11.25 10.09 -2.92
N GLN A 95 12.50 10.07 -2.47
CA GLN A 95 13.14 11.30 -2.00
C GLN A 95 13.19 12.39 -3.08
N GLY A 96 13.39 12.00 -4.35
CA GLY A 96 13.37 12.94 -5.48
C GLY A 96 11.99 13.53 -5.72
N ALA A 97 10.93 12.72 -5.71
CA ALA A 97 9.56 13.20 -5.84
C ALA A 97 9.17 14.15 -4.71
N LEU A 98 9.59 13.85 -3.48
CA LEU A 98 9.40 14.74 -2.35
C LEU A 98 10.16 16.07 -2.50
N GLY A 99 11.41 16.03 -3.00
CA GLY A 99 12.20 17.24 -3.24
C GLY A 99 11.51 18.20 -4.20
N ILE A 100 11.03 17.69 -5.34
CA ILE A 100 10.29 18.49 -6.34
C ILE A 100 9.07 19.17 -5.71
N LEU A 101 8.29 18.43 -4.91
CA LEU A 101 7.09 18.93 -4.25
C LEU A 101 7.36 19.94 -3.12
N LEU A 102 8.56 19.91 -2.53
CA LEU A 102 8.96 20.90 -1.52
C LEU A 102 9.52 22.17 -2.15
N ASP A 103 10.16 22.04 -3.33
CA ASP A 103 10.78 23.15 -4.05
C ASP A 103 9.82 23.88 -5.00
N SER A 104 8.67 23.26 -5.32
CA SER A 104 7.69 23.79 -6.28
C SER A 104 6.31 23.88 -5.65
N GLU A 105 5.52 24.89 -6.05
CA GLU A 105 4.10 24.92 -5.72
C GLU A 105 3.37 23.81 -6.52
N LEU A 106 2.56 23.00 -5.83
CA LEU A 106 1.88 21.85 -6.43
C LEU A 106 0.97 22.28 -7.59
N GLU A 107 0.35 23.45 -7.49
CA GLU A 107 -0.54 24.01 -8.52
C GLU A 107 0.24 24.35 -9.80
N ASP A 108 1.43 24.96 -9.68
CA ASP A 108 2.29 25.28 -10.82
C ASP A 108 2.77 24.02 -11.55
N LEU A 109 3.10 22.97 -10.80
CA LEU A 109 3.47 21.67 -11.38
C LEU A 109 2.31 21.04 -12.14
N GLN A 110 1.09 21.09 -11.59
CA GLN A 110 -0.11 20.60 -12.26
C GLN A 110 -0.39 21.38 -13.54
N GLN A 111 -0.36 22.71 -13.48
CA GLN A 111 -0.58 23.56 -14.64
C GLN A 111 0.46 23.31 -15.73
N SER A 112 1.73 23.10 -15.36
CA SER A 112 2.79 22.76 -16.31
C SER A 112 2.55 21.38 -16.96
N ALA A 113 2.07 20.40 -16.20
CA ALA A 113 1.77 19.06 -16.73
C ALA A 113 0.60 19.11 -17.72
N ASP A 114 -0.46 19.85 -17.38
CA ASP A 114 -1.63 20.03 -18.26
C ASP A 114 -1.24 20.75 -19.55
N ASN A 115 -0.44 21.81 -19.46
CA ASN A 115 0.04 22.55 -20.62
C ASN A 115 0.90 21.66 -21.55
N PHE A 116 1.71 20.77 -20.96
CA PHE A 116 2.52 19.82 -21.73
C PHE A 116 1.67 18.76 -22.43
N ASP A 117 0.63 18.24 -21.76
CA ASP A 117 -0.31 17.29 -22.36
C ASP A 117 -1.05 17.90 -23.55
N ILE A 118 -1.54 19.14 -23.39
CA ILE A 118 -2.16 19.92 -24.47
C ILE A 118 -1.19 20.09 -25.64
N LEU A 119 0.06 20.49 -25.37
CA LEU A 119 1.07 20.66 -26.41
C LEU A 119 1.29 19.37 -27.21
N ILE A 120 1.51 18.24 -26.52
CA ILE A 120 1.79 16.95 -27.18
C ILE A 120 0.58 16.44 -27.96
N ASN A 121 -0.59 16.39 -27.33
CA ASN A 121 -1.73 15.68 -27.89
C ASN A 121 -2.55 16.53 -28.87
N GLN A 122 -2.45 17.85 -28.80
CA GLN A 122 -3.30 18.75 -29.59
C GLN A 122 -2.51 19.58 -30.60
N HIS A 123 -1.22 19.84 -30.38
CA HIS A 123 -0.45 20.76 -31.20
C HIS A 123 0.75 20.14 -31.92
N LEU A 124 1.35 19.08 -31.39
CA LEU A 124 2.43 18.39 -32.10
C LEU A 124 1.86 17.48 -33.21
N PRO A 125 2.49 17.42 -34.39
CA PRO A 125 2.08 16.50 -35.44
C PRO A 125 2.24 15.06 -34.98
N THR A 126 1.15 14.28 -35.00
CA THR A 126 1.22 12.82 -34.86
C THR A 126 1.65 12.21 -36.19
N GLU A 127 2.91 12.39 -36.57
CA GLU A 127 3.45 11.72 -37.75
C GLU A 127 3.58 10.22 -37.44
N ASN A 128 2.76 9.41 -38.12
CA ASN A 128 2.97 7.96 -38.20
C ASN A 128 4.22 7.74 -39.07
N TRP A 129 5.32 7.33 -38.45
CA TRP A 129 6.47 6.75 -39.16
C TRP A 129 6.20 5.30 -39.53
#